data_AF-A0A250FIF8-F1
#
_entry.id   AF-A0A250FIF8-F1
#
_cell.length_a   1.000
_cell.length_b   1.000
_cell.length_c   1.000
_cell.angle_alpha   90.00
_cell.angle_beta   90.00
_cell.angle_gamma   90.00
#
_symmetry.space_group_name_H-M   'P 1'
#
loop_
_entity.id
_entity.type
_entity.pdbx_description
1 polymer ?
#
loop_
_entity_poly.entity_id
_entity_poly.type
_entity_poly.pdbx_seq_one_letter_code
_entity_poly.pdbx_strand_id
1 'polypeptide(L)' 'MKQEIPTEALNEIFYNAMQRARRENRALGLSNITVIDGELVEEKPDGTLVPLGQKAQFGTVKVKKGIYKLKKAI' A
#
# COMPACT_ATOMS: atom_id res chain seq x y z
N MET A 1 28.85 -20.11 10.47
CA MET A 1 27.54 -20.69 10.19
C MET A 1 26.58 -19.56 9.87
N LYS A 2 25.93 -19.56 8.70
CA LYS A 2 24.84 -18.60 8.43
C LYS A 2 23.63 -19.12 9.20
N GLN A 3 23.25 -18.44 10.28
CA GLN A 3 21.99 -18.70 10.95
C GLN A 3 20.88 -18.25 10.00
N GLU A 4 20.10 -19.20 9.50
CA GLU A 4 18.88 -18.90 8.77
C GLU A 4 17.84 -18.43 9.78
N ILE A 5 17.41 -17.18 9.62
CA ILE A 5 16.38 -16.58 10.47
C ILE A 5 15.04 -16.88 9.78
N PRO A 6 14.05 -17.45 10.49
CA PRO A 6 12.71 -17.61 9.97
C PRO A 6 12.11 -16.26 9.56
N THR A 7 11.35 -16.23 8.47
CA THR A 7 10.72 -15.00 7.95
C THR A 7 9.88 -14.30 9.03
N GLU A 8 9.22 -15.06 9.91
CA GLU A 8 8.43 -14.54 11.03
C GLU A 8 9.28 -13.73 12.02
N ALA A 9 10.42 -14.29 12.44
CA ALA A 9 11.36 -13.61 13.34
C ALA A 9 11.98 -12.38 12.68
N LEU A 10 12.26 -12.45 11.37
CA LEU A 10 12.74 -11.29 10.61
C LEU A 10 11.69 -10.17 10.56
N ASN A 11 10.42 -10.53 10.37
CA ASN A 11 9.30 -9.59 10.35
C ASN A 11 9.10 -8.90 11.70
N GLU A 12 9.23 -9.62 12.82
CA GLU A 12 9.18 -9.02 14.16
C GLU A 12 10.30 -8.01 14.39
N ILE A 13 11.54 -8.37 14.03
CA ILE A 13 12.70 -7.46 14.13
C ILE A 13 12.44 -6.19 13.31
N PHE A 14 11.99 -6.37 12.07
CA PHE A 14 11.64 -5.26 11.19
C PHE A 14 10.56 -4.37 11.78
N TYR A 15 9.45 -4.95 12.26
CA TYR A 15 8.34 -4.19 12.84
C TYR A 15 8.78 -3.39 14.07
N ASN A 16 9.57 -3.99 14.95
CA ASN A 16 10.08 -3.32 16.14
C ASN A 16 11.02 -2.15 15.78
N ALA A 17 11.92 -2.34 14.82
CA ALA A 17 12.81 -1.28 14.34
C ALA A 17 12.02 -0.13 13.70
N MET A 18 11.01 -0.45 12.89
CA MET A 18 10.14 0.52 12.24
C MET A 18 9.34 1.35 13.25
N GLN A 19 8.77 0.72 14.28
CA GLN A 19 8.03 1.44 15.33
C GLN A 19 8.93 2.38 16.14
N ARG A 20 10.17 1.96 16.41
CA ARG A 20 11.16 2.80 17.07
C ARG A 20 11.52 4.02 16.22
N ALA A 21 11.81 3.82 14.94
CA ALA A 21 12.10 4.92 14.02
C ALA A 21 10.94 5.91 13.91
N ARG A 22 9.68 5.43 13.81
CA ARG A 22 8.49 6.30 13.81
C ARG A 22 8.41 7.16 15.07
N ARG A 23 8.67 6.59 16.24
CA ARG A 23 8.64 7.30 17.53
C ARG A 23 9.73 8.38 17.60
N GLU A 24 10.94 8.05 17.17
CA GLU A 24 12.07 8.98 17.15
C GLU A 24 11.80 10.13 16.14
N ASN A 25 11.32 9.81 14.94
CA ASN A 25 10.93 10.81 13.94
C ASN A 25 9.81 11.73 14.44
N ARG A 26 8.81 11.18 15.13
CA ARG A 26 7.74 11.98 15.74
C ARG A 26 8.26 12.95 16.79
N ALA A 27 9.20 12.51 17.64
CA ALA A 27 9.85 13.37 18.63
C ALA A 27 10.68 14.50 17.99
N LEU A 28 11.21 14.27 16.78
CA LEU A 28 11.96 15.24 15.99
C LEU A 28 11.07 16.13 15.09
N GLY A 29 9.75 15.92 15.07
CA GLY A 29 8.85 16.67 14.18
C GLY A 29 8.98 16.28 12.71
N LEU A 30 9.51 15.09 12.41
CA LEU A 30 9.67 14.55 11.06
C LEU A 30 8.46 13.72 10.64
N SER A 31 8.11 13.80 9.35
CA SER A 31 7.10 12.93 8.76
C SER A 31 7.69 11.58 8.32
N ASN A 32 6.84 10.55 8.29
CA ASN A 32 7.19 9.21 7.83
C ASN A 32 6.42 8.86 6.56
N ILE A 33 7.09 8.32 5.56
CA ILE A 33 6.45 7.79 4.35
C ILE A 33 6.22 6.30 4.53
N THR A 34 4.97 5.85 4.40
CA THR A 34 4.56 4.47 4.65
C THR A 34 3.53 4.02 3.62
N VAL A 35 3.35 2.71 3.44
CA VAL A 35 2.30 2.18 2.55
C VAL A 35 1.18 1.61 3.41
N ILE A 36 -0.05 2.09 3.18
CA ILE A 36 -1.27 1.66 3.88
C ILE A 36 -2.31 1.32 2.81
N ASP A 37 -2.89 0.13 2.85
CA ASP A 37 -3.91 -0.34 1.89
C ASP A 37 -3.50 -0.21 0.41
N GLY A 38 -2.20 -0.36 0.12
CA GLY A 38 -1.64 -0.22 -1.23
C GLY A 38 -1.44 1.24 -1.68
N GLU A 39 -1.67 2.21 -0.80
CA GLU A 39 -1.44 3.64 -1.05
C GLU A 39 -0.22 4.12 -0.29
N LEU A 40 0.60 4.96 -0.94
CA LEU A 40 1.69 5.66 -0.27
C LEU A 40 1.10 6.81 0.54
N VAL A 41 1.42 6.87 1.83
CA VAL A 41 0.87 7.84 2.78
C VAL A 41 2.01 8.45 3.60
N GLU A 42 1.98 9.77 3.75
CA GLU A 42 2.79 10.51 4.69
C GLU A 42 2.09 10.61 6.04
N GLU A 43 2.67 10.02 7.07
CA GLU A 43 2.29 10.21 8.46
C GLU A 43 3.05 11.40 9.04
N LYS A 44 2.34 12.49 9.31
CA LYS A 44 2.87 13.69 9.95
C LYS A 44 3.09 13.47 11.46
N PRO A 45 3.90 14.31 12.13
CA PRO A 45 4.17 14.18 13.57
C PRO A 45 2.93 14.32 14.47
N ASP A 46 1.92 15.04 13.99
CA ASP A 46 0.62 15.22 14.65
C ASP A 46 -0.27 13.96 14.55
N GLY A 47 0.13 12.96 13.75
CA GLY A 47 -0.65 11.75 13.47
C GLY A 47 -1.57 11.90 12.25
N THR A 48 -1.53 13.02 11.54
CA THR A 48 -2.30 13.21 10.30
C THR A 48 -1.71 12.35 9.18
N LEU A 49 -2.58 11.62 8.48
CA LEU A 49 -2.22 10.81 7.31
C LEU A 49 -2.56 11.57 6.02
N VAL A 50 -1.55 11.81 5.18
CA VAL A 50 -1.70 12.47 3.88
C VAL A 50 -1.34 11.49 2.77
N PRO A 51 -2.29 11.12 1.88
CA PRO A 51 -1.96 10.28 0.74
C PRO A 51 -0.99 11.00 -0.21
N LEU A 52 0.12 10.34 -0.56
CA LEU A 52 1.19 10.87 -1.42
C LEU A 52 1.00 10.51 -2.91
N GLY A 53 -0.24 10.34 -3.35
CA GLY A 53 -0.57 10.04 -4.74
C GLY A 53 -2.06 9.87 -4.95
N GLN A 54 -2.47 9.67 -6.20
CA GLN A 54 -3.83 9.24 -6.49
C GLN A 54 -3.95 7.74 -6.23
N LYS A 55 -4.99 7.35 -5.47
CA LYS A 55 -5.40 5.95 -5.34
C LYS A 55 -5.50 5.34 -6.73
N ALA A 56 -4.77 4.24 -6.95
CA ALA A 56 -4.85 3.52 -8.21
C ALA A 56 -6.29 3.03 -8.42
N GLN A 57 -7.04 3.73 -9.26
CA GLN A 57 -8.34 3.26 -9.73
C GLN A 57 -8.07 2.17 -10.76
N PHE A 58 -7.88 0.94 -10.31
CA PHE A 58 -7.91 -0.21 -11.19
C PHE A 58 -9.33 -0.33 -11.75
N GLY A 59 -9.57 0.33 -12.88
CA GLY A 59 -10.84 0.32 -13.57
C GLY A 59 -11.14 -1.08 -14.08
N THR A 60 -12.18 -1.70 -13.54
CA THR A 60 -12.94 -2.67 -14.33
C THR A 60 -13.50 -1.90 -15.51
N VAL A 61 -12.86 -2.02 -16.69
CA VAL A 61 -13.42 -1.50 -17.93
C VAL A 61 -14.80 -2.12 -18.07
N LYS A 62 -15.86 -1.32 -17.96
CA LYS A 62 -17.24 -1.79 -18.19
C LYS A 62 -17.38 -2.12 -19.67
N VAL A 63 -17.07 -3.35 -20.03
CA VAL A 63 -17.21 -3.84 -21.40
C VAL A 63 -18.69 -3.87 -21.75
N LYS A 64 -19.14 -3.01 -22.66
CA LYS A 64 -20.50 -3.09 -23.21
C LYS A 64 -20.62 -4.39 -24.01
N LYS A 65 -21.27 -5.40 -23.45
CA LYS A 65 -21.61 -6.63 -24.18
C LYS A 65 -22.66 -6.29 -25.26
N GLY A 66 -22.23 -6.20 -26.51
CA GLY A 66 -23.15 -6.09 -27.65
C GLY A 66 -23.77 -7.45 -27.97
N ILE A 67 -25.09 -7.50 -28.13
CA ILE A 67 -25.79 -8.70 -28.63
C ILE A 67 -25.91 -8.55 -30.15
N TYR A 68 -25.21 -9.40 -30.90
CA TYR A 68 -25.32 -9.45 -32.36
C TYR A 68 -26.35 -10.52 -32.74
N LYS A 69 -27.45 -10.11 -33.37
CA LYS A 69 -28.41 -11.04 -33.99
C LYS A 69 -27.92 -11.38 -35.40
N LEU A 70 -27.52 -12.62 -35.61
CA LEU A 70 -27.22 -13.13 -36.95
C LEU A 70 -28.50 -13.14 -37.78
N LYS A 71 -28.51 -12.42 -38.91
CA LYS A 71 -29.61 -12.52 -39.88
C LYS A 71 -29.52 -13.88 -40.56
N LYS A 72 -30.64 -14.59 -40.58
CA LYS A 72 -30.78 -15.88 -41.27
C LYS A 72 -30.46 -15.65 -42.76
N ALA A 73 -29.47 -16.36 -43.29
CA ALA A 73 -29.23 -16.40 -44.72
C ALA A 73 -30.49 -16.96 -45.40
N ILE A 74 -30.99 -16.23 -46.40
CA ILE A 74 -32.08 -16.63 -47.29
C ILE A 74 -31.46 -17.51 -48.38
#